data_AF-A0A4U3MCU0-F1
#
_entry.id   AF-A0A4U3MCU0-F1
#
_cell.length_a   1.000
_cell.length_b   1.000
_cell.length_c   1.000
_cell.angle_alpha   90.00
_cell.angle_beta   90.00
_cell.angle_gamma   90.00
#
_symmetry.space_group_name_H-M   'P 1'
#
loop_
_entity.id
_entity.type
_entity.pdbx_description
1 polymer ?
#
loop_
_entity_poly.entity_id
_entity_poly.type
_entity_poly.pdbx_seq_one_letter_code
_entity_poly.pdbx_strand_id
1 'polypeptide(L)'
;MVTLFGEDEEKAFIVGTVQAIFFENPSNFYKVVLVNVTDTNTDYLEKEIVVTGSFGQVQEEEPYRFFGHFVDHPRYGRQFQVDSYQQERPTSASGVVNYLSSDKFPGIGKRTAEKIVEVLGESAIDRIIDDPSVLEEVTVLNEKKRQVIVETIRLNHGMEQVIVGLNRYGFGSQLAFSIYQTYQEETLSVIQENPYQLVEDIEGVGFKRADNIAEQIGIQADSAVRIRAAILHEVFEHSIRSGNTYVQADVLLEEAIRT
;
A
#
# COMPACT_ATOMS: atom_id res chain seq x y z
N MET A 1 0.20 11.28 34.86
CA MET A 1 -0.59 11.11 33.63
C MET A 1 -0.03 12.06 32.59
N VAL A 2 0.80 11.55 31.70
CA VAL A 2 1.31 12.30 30.54
C VAL A 2 0.33 12.03 29.41
N THR A 3 -0.28 13.08 28.90
CA THR A 3 -1.13 13.09 27.70
C THR A 3 -0.30 12.69 26.49
N LEU A 4 -0.40 11.43 26.08
CA LEU A 4 0.14 10.87 24.83
C LEU A 4 -0.91 11.00 23.72
N PHE A 5 -1.23 12.23 23.34
CA PHE A 5 -1.92 12.50 22.07
C PHE A 5 -1.31 13.80 21.56
N GLY A 6 -0.29 13.67 20.72
CA GLY A 6 0.04 14.74 19.78
C GLY A 6 -1.16 14.86 18.84
N GLU A 7 -1.59 16.10 18.60
CA GLU A 7 -2.59 16.44 17.60
C GLU A 7 -2.24 15.71 16.29
N ASP A 8 -3.19 14.98 15.69
CA ASP A 8 -3.06 14.49 14.32
C ASP A 8 -2.95 15.73 13.42
N GLU A 9 -1.73 16.22 13.18
CA GLU A 9 -1.47 17.18 12.11
C GLU A 9 -1.97 16.53 10.82
N GLU A 10 -2.98 17.15 10.22
CA GLU A 10 -3.55 16.71 8.96
C GLU A 10 -2.43 16.69 7.91
N LYS A 11 -2.00 15.48 7.50
CA LYS A 11 -0.87 15.32 6.58
C LYS A 11 -1.06 16.21 5.35
N ALA A 12 0.00 16.92 4.95
CA ALA A 12 -0.05 17.74 3.74
C ALA A 12 -0.35 16.86 2.52
N PHE A 13 -1.21 17.35 1.63
CA PHE A 13 -1.59 16.63 0.43
C PHE A 13 -1.61 17.51 -0.82
N ILE A 14 -1.41 16.88 -1.97
CA ILE A 14 -1.61 17.43 -3.30
C ILE A 14 -2.58 16.50 -4.04
N VAL A 15 -3.70 17.05 -4.52
CA VAL A 15 -4.58 16.37 -5.48
C VAL A 15 -4.32 16.95 -6.85
N GLY A 16 -4.23 16.09 -7.86
CA GLY A 16 -4.08 16.55 -9.22
C GLY A 16 -4.00 15.44 -10.25
N THR A 17 -4.05 15.82 -11.52
CA THR A 17 -3.91 14.91 -12.65
C THR A 17 -2.44 14.71 -12.99
N VAL A 18 -1.99 13.45 -13.11
CA VAL A 18 -0.63 13.15 -13.57
C VAL A 18 -0.50 13.52 -15.03
N GLN A 19 0.30 14.55 -15.32
CA GLN A 19 0.48 15.09 -16.68
C GLN A 19 1.61 14.40 -17.43
N ALA A 20 2.67 14.01 -16.72
CA ALA A 20 3.81 13.33 -17.32
C ALA A 20 4.61 12.54 -16.27
N ILE A 21 5.15 11.39 -16.66
CA ILE A 21 6.14 10.65 -15.87
C ILE A 21 7.54 10.97 -16.41
N PHE A 22 8.30 11.80 -15.70
CA PHE A 22 9.65 12.21 -16.11
C PHE A 22 10.70 11.12 -15.88
N PHE A 23 10.50 10.30 -14.85
CA PHE A 23 11.42 9.22 -14.50
C PHE A 23 10.68 8.12 -13.75
N GLU A 24 11.05 6.87 -14.03
CA GLU A 24 10.66 5.70 -13.26
C GLU A 24 11.85 4.75 -13.15
N ASN A 25 12.13 4.31 -11.93
CA ASN A 25 13.04 3.21 -11.69
C ASN A 25 12.24 1.95 -11.32
N PRO A 26 12.23 0.91 -12.19
CA PRO A 26 11.46 -0.31 -11.95
C PRO A 26 12.00 -1.17 -10.80
N SER A 27 13.24 -0.95 -10.34
CA SER A 27 13.85 -1.74 -9.26
C SER A 27 13.46 -1.27 -7.87
N ASN A 28 13.18 0.02 -7.68
CA ASN A 28 12.86 0.60 -6.37
C ASN A 28 11.63 1.52 -6.37
N PHE A 29 10.89 1.53 -7.49
CA PHE A 29 9.64 2.26 -7.68
C PHE A 29 9.74 3.76 -7.54
N TYR A 30 10.97 4.28 -7.53
CA TYR A 30 11.19 5.71 -7.48
C TYR A 30 10.68 6.34 -8.77
N LYS A 31 9.77 7.29 -8.62
CA LYS A 31 9.18 8.05 -9.73
C LYS A 31 9.37 9.53 -9.53
N VAL A 32 9.45 10.24 -10.65
CA VAL A 32 9.36 11.69 -10.73
C VAL A 32 8.25 12.00 -11.71
N VAL A 33 7.16 12.60 -11.23
CA VAL A 33 5.97 12.88 -12.04
C VAL A 33 5.58 14.34 -11.94
N LEU A 34 5.08 14.90 -13.04
CA LEU A 34 4.49 16.23 -13.07
C LEU A 34 2.98 16.10 -12.84
N VAL A 35 2.45 16.88 -11.90
CA VAL A 35 1.04 16.84 -11.50
C VAL A 35 0.42 18.21 -11.68
N ASN A 36 -0.69 18.26 -12.43
CA ASN A 36 -1.57 19.42 -12.50
C ASN A 36 -2.44 19.48 -11.24
N VAL A 37 -2.12 20.41 -10.34
CA VAL A 37 -2.77 20.56 -9.03
C VAL A 37 -4.20 21.06 -9.19
N THR A 38 -5.14 20.33 -8.57
CA THR A 38 -6.56 20.68 -8.52
C THR A 38 -7.04 21.03 -7.12
N ASP A 39 -6.41 20.47 -6.07
CA ASP A 39 -6.75 20.71 -4.67
C ASP A 39 -5.54 20.44 -3.74
N THR A 40 -5.44 21.14 -2.61
CA THR A 40 -4.38 20.97 -1.60
C THR A 40 -4.79 21.63 -0.28
N ASN A 41 -4.35 21.06 0.85
CA ASN A 41 -4.45 21.71 2.17
C ASN A 41 -3.23 22.57 2.54
N THR A 42 -2.41 22.93 1.55
CA THR A 42 -1.15 23.66 1.74
C THR A 42 -1.21 25.08 1.20
N ASP A 43 -0.14 25.86 1.42
CA ASP A 43 0.01 27.22 0.87
C ASP A 43 0.46 27.25 -0.59
N TYR A 44 0.45 26.10 -1.29
CA TYR A 44 0.91 25.99 -2.66
C TYR A 44 -0.13 26.54 -3.65
N LEU A 45 0.27 27.55 -4.44
CA LEU A 45 -0.63 28.30 -5.33
C LEU A 45 -0.38 28.04 -6.82
N GLU A 46 0.67 27.30 -7.16
CA GLU A 46 0.99 27.01 -8.57
C GLU A 46 0.10 25.88 -9.10
N LYS A 47 -0.10 25.88 -10.43
CA LYS A 47 -0.97 24.91 -11.10
C LYS A 47 -0.31 23.55 -11.34
N GLU A 48 1.00 23.50 -11.31
CA GLU A 48 1.79 22.31 -11.64
C GLU A 48 2.84 22.11 -10.55
N ILE A 49 3.06 20.87 -10.13
CA ILE A 49 4.10 20.51 -9.16
C ILE A 49 4.79 19.21 -9.55
N VAL A 50 6.10 19.13 -9.28
CA VAL A 50 6.85 17.88 -9.39
C VAL A 50 6.68 17.07 -8.11
N VAL A 51 6.15 15.86 -8.27
CA VAL A 51 5.91 14.89 -7.21
C VAL A 51 6.96 13.78 -7.32
N THR A 52 7.62 13.44 -6.21
CA THR A 52 8.69 12.45 -6.15
C THR A 52 8.44 11.42 -5.06
N GLY A 53 8.89 10.18 -5.24
CA GLY A 53 8.77 9.16 -4.19
C GLY A 53 8.78 7.74 -4.75
N SER A 54 8.78 6.76 -3.84
CA SER A 54 8.62 5.35 -4.20
C SER A 54 7.16 4.96 -4.06
N PHE A 55 6.46 4.87 -5.19
CA PHE A 55 5.06 4.50 -5.24
C PHE A 55 4.75 3.68 -6.50
N GLY A 56 3.60 3.00 -6.46
CA GLY A 56 3.20 2.05 -7.48
C GLY A 56 2.86 2.66 -8.83
N GLN A 57 2.13 1.90 -9.63
CA GLN A 57 1.77 2.37 -10.96
C GLN A 57 0.86 3.59 -10.83
N VAL A 58 1.22 4.65 -11.56
CA VAL A 58 0.39 5.81 -11.81
C VAL A 58 0.17 5.90 -13.31
N GLN A 59 -1.00 6.36 -13.71
CA GLN A 59 -1.36 6.53 -15.12
C GLN A 59 -1.42 8.02 -15.43
N GLU A 60 -0.88 8.40 -16.59
CA GLU A 60 -1.06 9.76 -17.10
C GLU A 60 -2.55 10.02 -17.35
N GLU A 61 -2.95 11.30 -17.26
CA GLU A 61 -4.33 11.79 -17.40
C GLU A 61 -5.32 11.28 -16.33
N GLU A 62 -4.85 10.56 -15.31
CA GLU A 62 -5.66 10.11 -14.17
C GLU A 62 -5.39 10.99 -12.93
N PRO A 63 -6.43 11.28 -12.11
CA PRO A 63 -6.28 12.07 -10.91
C PRO A 63 -5.82 11.21 -9.73
N TYR A 64 -4.90 11.76 -8.93
CA TYR A 64 -4.37 11.13 -7.72
C TYR A 64 -4.31 12.15 -6.59
N ARG A 65 -4.36 11.64 -5.36
CA ARG A 65 -4.06 12.38 -4.15
C ARG A 65 -2.79 11.83 -3.53
N PHE A 66 -1.80 12.69 -3.39
CA PHE A 66 -0.49 12.40 -2.83
C PHE A 66 -0.40 13.01 -1.43
N PHE A 67 0.04 12.23 -0.46
CA PHE A 67 0.31 12.68 0.90
C PHE A 67 1.82 12.67 1.15
N GLY A 68 2.33 13.72 1.78
CA GLY A 68 3.76 13.89 1.91
C GLY A 68 4.16 15.26 2.43
N HIS A 69 5.33 15.73 2.00
CA HIS A 69 5.91 16.99 2.44
C HIS A 69 6.71 17.67 1.32
N PHE A 70 6.89 18.99 1.43
CA PHE A 70 7.69 19.74 0.46
C PHE A 70 9.18 19.58 0.72
N VAL A 71 9.95 19.49 -0.36
CA VAL A 71 11.42 19.43 -0.35
C VAL A 71 11.96 20.37 -1.42
N ASP A 72 12.99 21.14 -1.07
CA ASP A 72 13.69 22.00 -2.02
C ASP A 72 14.88 21.28 -2.65
N HIS A 73 14.82 21.03 -3.95
CA HIS A 73 15.91 20.44 -4.69
C HIS A 73 16.85 21.53 -5.26
N PRO A 74 18.17 21.49 -5.00
CA PRO A 74 19.11 22.55 -5.37
C PRO A 74 19.12 22.94 -6.86
N ARG A 75 18.76 21.99 -7.74
CA ARG A 75 18.73 22.16 -9.20
C ARG A 75 17.34 22.28 -9.80
N TYR A 76 16.32 21.71 -9.15
CA TYR A 76 15.00 21.51 -9.75
C TYR A 76 13.89 22.29 -9.04
N GLY A 77 14.23 23.02 -7.97
CA GLY A 77 13.28 23.81 -7.20
C GLY A 77 12.45 22.96 -6.24
N ARG A 78 11.31 23.51 -5.83
CA ARG A 78 10.41 22.92 -4.86
C ARG A 78 9.70 21.70 -5.45
N GLN A 79 9.70 20.60 -4.73
CA GLN A 79 9.07 19.33 -5.08
C GLN A 79 8.21 18.84 -3.92
N PHE A 80 7.28 17.93 -4.20
CA PHE A 80 6.49 17.25 -3.18
C PHE A 80 6.95 15.80 -3.05
N GLN A 81 7.59 15.48 -1.93
CA GLN A 81 8.03 14.13 -1.63
C GLN A 81 6.89 13.33 -1.01
N VAL A 82 6.52 12.23 -1.66
CA VAL A 82 5.36 11.39 -1.34
C VAL A 82 5.74 10.30 -0.35
N ASP A 83 4.95 10.19 0.70
CA ASP A 83 4.98 9.09 1.65
C ASP A 83 3.94 8.01 1.28
N SER A 84 2.75 8.45 0.87
CA SER A 84 1.64 7.60 0.42
C SER A 84 0.79 8.31 -0.62
N TYR A 85 0.05 7.55 -1.42
CA TYR A 85 -0.80 8.11 -2.47
C TYR A 85 -2.04 7.22 -2.67
N GLN A 86 -3.09 7.82 -3.23
CA GLN A 86 -4.32 7.13 -3.61
C GLN A 86 -4.78 7.63 -4.97
N GLN A 87 -5.38 6.75 -5.78
CA GLN A 87 -6.10 7.21 -6.98
C GLN A 87 -7.32 8.01 -6.52
N GLU A 88 -7.46 9.23 -7.03
CA GLU A 88 -8.57 10.09 -6.62
C GLU A 88 -9.87 9.49 -7.17
N ARG A 89 -10.78 9.16 -6.27
CA ARG A 89 -12.07 8.60 -6.64
C ARG A 89 -13.02 9.72 -6.99
N PRO A 90 -13.98 9.45 -7.89
CA PRO A 90 -15.05 10.38 -8.09
C PRO A 90 -15.87 10.51 -6.80
N THR A 91 -15.95 11.72 -6.27
CA THR A 91 -16.74 12.06 -5.06
C THR A 91 -18.15 12.52 -5.40
N SER A 92 -18.47 12.65 -6.69
CA SER A 92 -19.80 13.05 -7.17
C SER A 92 -20.54 11.86 -7.80
N ALA A 93 -21.86 11.84 -7.65
CA ALA A 93 -22.73 10.85 -8.28
C ALA A 93 -22.45 10.66 -9.79
N SER A 94 -22.25 11.76 -10.54
CA SER A 94 -21.93 11.71 -11.98
C SER A 94 -20.54 11.10 -12.24
N GLY A 95 -19.57 11.43 -11.40
CA GLY A 95 -18.24 10.85 -11.46
C GLY A 95 -18.25 9.34 -11.21
N VAL A 96 -19.01 8.87 -10.20
CA VAL A 96 -19.12 7.44 -9.89
C VAL A 96 -19.77 6.68 -11.04
N VAL A 97 -20.80 7.26 -11.67
CA VAL A 97 -21.40 6.68 -12.87
C VAL A 97 -20.37 6.54 -14.00
N ASN A 98 -19.58 7.57 -14.27
CA ASN A 98 -18.57 7.53 -15.32
C ASN A 98 -17.48 6.49 -15.02
N TYR A 99 -17.03 6.39 -13.77
CA TYR A 99 -16.04 5.42 -13.35
C TYR A 99 -16.53 3.98 -13.52
N LEU A 100 -17.69 3.64 -12.96
CA LEU A 100 -18.26 2.29 -13.02
C LEU A 100 -18.70 1.89 -14.45
N SER A 101 -18.93 2.86 -15.34
CA SER A 101 -19.29 2.59 -16.74
C SER A 101 -18.13 2.69 -17.72
N SER A 102 -16.90 2.89 -17.21
CA SER A 102 -15.69 2.94 -18.02
C SER A 102 -15.30 1.56 -18.55
N ASP A 103 -14.35 1.55 -19.50
CA ASP A 103 -13.82 0.32 -20.10
C ASP A 103 -13.13 -0.61 -19.08
N LYS A 104 -12.85 -0.12 -17.87
CA LYS A 104 -12.34 -0.91 -16.74
C LYS A 104 -13.36 -1.92 -16.22
N PHE A 105 -14.66 -1.74 -16.47
CA PHE A 105 -15.74 -2.58 -15.94
C PHE A 105 -16.53 -3.29 -17.06
N PRO A 106 -16.01 -4.38 -17.65
CA PRO A 106 -16.68 -5.10 -18.72
C PRO A 106 -18.10 -5.53 -18.36
N GLY A 107 -19.08 -5.06 -19.14
CA GLY A 107 -20.49 -5.40 -18.96
C GLY A 107 -21.26 -4.52 -17.97
N ILE A 108 -20.61 -3.49 -17.39
CA ILE A 108 -21.28 -2.45 -16.61
C ILE A 108 -21.46 -1.22 -17.50
N GLY A 109 -22.66 -1.07 -18.08
CA GLY A 109 -23.00 0.12 -18.85
C GLY A 109 -23.54 1.26 -17.99
N LYS A 110 -23.60 2.47 -18.55
CA LYS A 110 -24.08 3.69 -17.88
C LYS A 110 -25.37 3.51 -17.06
N ARG A 111 -26.39 2.85 -17.62
CA ARG A 111 -27.66 2.57 -16.90
C ARG A 111 -27.49 1.69 -15.67
N THR A 112 -26.55 0.73 -15.71
CA THR A 112 -26.26 -0.13 -14.56
C THR A 112 -25.53 0.69 -13.49
N ALA A 113 -24.55 1.49 -13.90
CA ALA A 113 -23.82 2.38 -13.00
C ALA A 113 -24.74 3.42 -12.33
N GLU A 114 -25.67 4.03 -13.08
CA GLU A 114 -26.70 4.94 -12.53
C GLU A 114 -27.54 4.26 -11.45
N LYS A 115 -27.92 2.98 -11.65
CA LYS A 115 -28.70 2.23 -10.66
C LYS A 115 -27.89 1.92 -9.39
N ILE A 116 -26.60 1.64 -9.53
CA ILE A 116 -25.69 1.45 -8.39
C ILE A 116 -25.65 2.75 -7.56
N VAL A 117 -25.46 3.90 -8.22
CA VAL A 117 -25.41 5.21 -7.54
C VAL A 117 -26.76 5.60 -6.94
N GLU A 118 -27.88 5.24 -7.57
CA GLU A 118 -29.22 5.48 -7.01
C GLU A 118 -29.45 4.75 -5.69
N VAL A 119 -28.92 3.53 -5.54
CA VAL A 119 -29.08 2.71 -4.33
C VAL A 119 -27.99 3.02 -3.29
N LEU A 120 -26.73 3.13 -3.73
CA LEU A 120 -25.59 3.22 -2.83
C LEU A 120 -25.13 4.65 -2.54
N GLY A 121 -25.57 5.62 -3.35
CA GLY A 121 -25.20 7.03 -3.25
C GLY A 121 -23.88 7.37 -3.93
N GLU A 122 -23.39 8.59 -3.68
CA GLU A 122 -22.09 9.07 -4.19
C GLU A 122 -20.89 8.38 -3.54
N SER A 123 -21.07 7.77 -2.36
CA SER A 123 -20.05 6.96 -1.68
C SER A 123 -20.09 5.48 -2.07
N ALA A 124 -20.66 5.14 -3.24
CA ALA A 124 -20.86 3.75 -3.64
C ALA A 124 -19.54 2.96 -3.68
N ILE A 125 -18.46 3.55 -4.20
CA ILE A 125 -17.16 2.87 -4.33
C ILE A 125 -16.62 2.51 -2.95
N ASP A 126 -16.64 3.44 -2.00
CA ASP A 126 -16.15 3.22 -0.64
C ASP A 126 -16.98 2.15 0.08
N ARG A 127 -18.31 2.20 -0.05
CA ARG A 127 -19.21 1.18 0.51
C ARG A 127 -18.93 -0.22 -0.04
N ILE A 128 -18.66 -0.34 -1.34
CA ILE A 128 -18.35 -1.63 -1.98
C ILE A 128 -17.01 -2.19 -1.50
N ILE A 129 -16.04 -1.31 -1.23
CA ILE A 129 -14.73 -1.70 -0.67
C ILE A 129 -14.90 -2.25 0.74
N ASP A 130 -15.65 -1.53 1.58
CA ASP A 130 -15.85 -1.89 2.99
C ASP A 130 -16.68 -3.17 3.13
N ASP A 131 -17.75 -3.28 2.35
CA ASP A 131 -18.63 -4.45 2.35
C ASP A 131 -19.14 -4.74 0.93
N PRO A 132 -18.53 -5.70 0.21
CA PRO A 132 -18.99 -6.12 -1.11
C PRO A 132 -20.45 -6.58 -1.18
N SER A 133 -21.03 -7.02 -0.05
CA SER A 133 -22.41 -7.52 -0.01
C SER A 133 -23.46 -6.43 -0.24
N VAL A 134 -23.12 -5.15 -0.09
CA VAL A 134 -24.02 -4.03 -0.42
C VAL A 134 -24.48 -4.04 -1.89
N LEU A 135 -23.72 -4.68 -2.78
CA LEU A 135 -24.13 -4.86 -4.18
C LEU A 135 -25.35 -5.79 -4.33
N GLU A 136 -25.69 -6.57 -3.31
CA GLU A 136 -26.92 -7.37 -3.29
C GLU A 136 -28.18 -6.52 -3.22
N GLU A 137 -28.09 -5.31 -2.66
CA GLU A 137 -29.19 -4.33 -2.65
C GLU A 137 -29.53 -3.83 -4.06
N VAL A 138 -28.59 -3.93 -5.01
CA VAL A 138 -28.76 -3.48 -6.39
C VAL A 138 -29.36 -4.59 -7.26
N THR A 139 -30.68 -4.64 -7.32
CA THR A 139 -31.47 -5.70 -8.00
C THR A 139 -31.16 -5.94 -9.48
N VAL A 140 -30.54 -4.98 -10.18
CA VAL A 140 -30.17 -5.08 -11.60
C VAL A 140 -28.86 -5.85 -11.81
N LEU A 141 -28.06 -6.07 -10.75
CA LEU A 141 -26.82 -6.81 -10.82
C LEU A 141 -27.07 -8.31 -10.64
N ASN A 142 -26.54 -9.11 -11.58
CA ASN A 142 -26.40 -10.54 -11.38
C ASN A 142 -25.04 -10.83 -10.72
N GLU A 143 -24.87 -12.07 -10.24
CA GLU A 143 -23.67 -12.49 -9.53
C GLU A 143 -22.37 -12.20 -10.31
N LYS A 144 -22.38 -12.48 -11.62
CA LYS A 144 -21.22 -12.24 -12.49
C LYS A 144 -20.84 -10.75 -12.54
N LYS A 145 -21.82 -9.85 -12.64
CA LYS A 145 -21.58 -8.40 -12.64
C LYS A 145 -21.08 -7.90 -11.28
N ARG A 146 -21.61 -8.45 -10.18
CA ARG A 146 -21.13 -8.12 -8.83
C ARG A 146 -19.67 -8.50 -8.68
N GLN A 147 -19.29 -9.71 -9.08
CA GLN A 147 -17.90 -10.17 -9.06
C GLN A 147 -16.99 -9.27 -9.88
N VAL A 148 -17.36 -8.92 -11.12
CA VAL A 148 -16.56 -7.99 -11.94
C VAL A 148 -16.34 -6.66 -11.24
N ILE A 149 -17.39 -6.06 -10.66
CA ILE A 149 -17.26 -4.78 -9.93
C ILE A 149 -16.30 -4.92 -8.75
N VAL A 150 -16.48 -5.95 -7.92
CA VAL A 150 -15.66 -6.18 -6.72
C VAL A 150 -14.21 -6.45 -7.09
N GLU A 151 -13.97 -7.33 -8.07
CA GLU A 151 -12.63 -7.70 -8.53
C GLU A 151 -11.92 -6.51 -9.16
N THR A 152 -12.58 -5.74 -10.04
CA THR A 152 -11.98 -4.53 -10.64
C THR A 152 -11.68 -3.47 -9.58
N ILE A 153 -12.59 -3.23 -8.62
CA ILE A 153 -12.33 -2.27 -7.53
C ILE A 153 -11.19 -2.77 -6.64
N ARG A 154 -11.16 -4.07 -6.29
CA ARG A 154 -10.09 -4.66 -5.48
C ARG A 154 -8.74 -4.63 -6.18
N LEU A 155 -8.66 -4.97 -7.47
CA LEU A 155 -7.42 -4.87 -8.23
C LEU A 155 -6.89 -3.44 -8.27
N ASN A 156 -7.78 -2.45 -8.40
CA ASN A 156 -7.43 -1.04 -8.42
C ASN A 156 -7.11 -0.47 -7.01
N HIS A 157 -7.57 -1.09 -5.92
CA HIS A 157 -7.49 -0.57 -4.55
C HIS A 157 -6.59 -1.39 -3.60
N GLY A 158 -6.38 -2.67 -3.88
CA GLY A 158 -5.74 -3.64 -3.00
C GLY A 158 -4.30 -3.25 -2.69
N MET A 159 -3.58 -2.75 -3.69
CA MET A 159 -2.22 -2.23 -3.53
C MET A 159 -2.11 -1.14 -2.47
N GLU A 160 -3.03 -0.17 -2.49
CA GLU A 160 -2.98 0.97 -1.60
C GLU A 160 -3.19 0.55 -0.14
N GLN A 161 -4.24 -0.25 0.12
CA GLN A 161 -4.54 -0.74 1.47
C GLN A 161 -3.42 -1.62 2.01
N VAL A 162 -2.82 -2.44 1.16
CA VAL A 162 -1.67 -3.25 1.55
C VAL A 162 -0.48 -2.35 1.89
N ILE A 163 -0.13 -1.36 1.05
CA ILE A 163 0.99 -0.45 1.33
C ILE A 163 0.74 0.37 2.61
N VAL A 164 -0.47 0.87 2.83
CA VAL A 164 -0.84 1.58 4.06
C VAL A 164 -0.72 0.65 5.28
N GLY A 165 -1.18 -0.59 5.17
CA GLY A 165 -1.01 -1.61 6.21
C GLY A 165 0.45 -1.90 6.52
N LEU A 166 1.28 -2.06 5.49
CA LEU A 166 2.73 -2.26 5.62
C LEU A 166 3.41 -1.05 6.28
N ASN A 167 3.00 0.17 5.93
CA ASN A 167 3.50 1.39 6.57
C ASN A 167 3.13 1.43 8.06
N ARG A 168 1.95 0.93 8.45
CA ARG A 168 1.57 0.78 9.87
C ARG A 168 2.45 -0.22 10.63
N TYR A 169 2.94 -1.27 9.95
CA TYR A 169 3.97 -2.17 10.48
C TYR A 169 5.39 -1.56 10.47
N GLY A 170 5.55 -0.31 10.04
CA GLY A 170 6.82 0.41 10.06
C GLY A 170 7.73 0.11 8.86
N PHE A 171 7.18 -0.47 7.78
CA PHE A 171 7.89 -0.53 6.51
C PHE A 171 7.87 0.85 5.84
N GLY A 172 9.01 1.32 5.34
CA GLY A 172 9.04 2.52 4.49
C GLY A 172 8.51 2.20 3.09
N SER A 173 8.09 3.23 2.34
CA SER A 173 7.37 3.07 1.06
C SER A 173 8.08 2.16 0.05
N GLN A 174 9.41 2.24 -0.04
CA GLN A 174 10.20 1.37 -0.93
C GLN A 174 10.07 -0.11 -0.56
N LEU A 175 10.21 -0.43 0.73
CA LEU A 175 10.15 -1.82 1.21
C LEU A 175 8.71 -2.35 1.22
N ALA A 176 7.74 -1.49 1.58
CA ALA A 176 6.32 -1.81 1.48
C ALA A 176 5.95 -2.18 0.04
N PHE A 177 6.50 -1.47 -0.93
CA PHE A 177 6.28 -1.80 -2.33
C PHE A 177 6.94 -3.11 -2.74
N SER A 178 8.20 -3.36 -2.34
CA SER A 178 8.88 -4.63 -2.60
C SER A 178 8.09 -5.82 -2.05
N ILE A 179 7.54 -5.70 -0.83
CA ILE A 179 6.68 -6.74 -0.23
C ILE A 179 5.42 -6.94 -1.08
N TYR A 180 4.74 -5.85 -1.46
CA TYR A 180 3.53 -5.95 -2.29
C TYR A 180 3.80 -6.58 -3.66
N GLN A 181 4.94 -6.32 -4.30
CA GLN A 181 5.24 -6.98 -5.58
C GLN A 181 5.37 -8.49 -5.47
N THR A 182 5.96 -8.96 -4.38
CA THR A 182 6.20 -10.38 -4.16
C THR A 182 4.91 -11.14 -3.88
N TYR A 183 4.03 -10.60 -3.06
CA TYR A 183 2.83 -11.32 -2.58
C TYR A 183 1.50 -10.77 -3.10
N GLN A 184 1.48 -9.55 -3.64
CA GLN A 184 0.29 -8.87 -4.15
C GLN A 184 -0.86 -8.90 -3.12
N GLU A 185 -2.04 -9.38 -3.51
CA GLU A 185 -3.23 -9.46 -2.65
C GLU A 185 -3.03 -10.39 -1.44
N GLU A 186 -2.12 -11.35 -1.53
CA GLU A 186 -1.82 -12.30 -0.44
C GLU A 186 -0.91 -11.71 0.64
N THR A 187 -0.40 -10.50 0.45
CA THR A 187 0.57 -9.87 1.38
C THR A 187 0.11 -9.90 2.83
N LEU A 188 -1.15 -9.53 3.10
CA LEU A 188 -1.68 -9.50 4.46
C LEU A 188 -1.85 -10.90 5.03
N SER A 189 -2.30 -11.87 4.22
CA SER A 189 -2.42 -13.28 4.59
C SER A 189 -1.06 -13.86 4.98
N VAL A 190 -0.04 -13.63 4.15
CA VAL A 190 1.34 -14.09 4.41
C VAL A 190 1.86 -13.52 5.73
N ILE A 191 1.64 -12.23 5.99
CA ILE A 191 2.06 -11.59 7.24
C ILE A 191 1.32 -12.17 8.45
N GLN A 192 0.01 -12.42 8.34
CA GLN A 192 -0.79 -12.99 9.43
C GLN A 192 -0.41 -14.44 9.75
N GLU A 193 -0.05 -15.23 8.74
CA GLU A 193 0.32 -16.64 8.92
C GLU A 193 1.78 -16.82 9.35
N ASN A 194 2.71 -16.13 8.68
CA ASN A 194 4.14 -16.26 8.91
C ASN A 194 4.90 -14.99 8.47
N PRO A 195 5.06 -13.98 9.35
CA PRO A 195 5.77 -12.75 9.03
C PRO A 195 7.27 -12.96 8.77
N TYR A 196 7.86 -14.08 9.21
CA TYR A 196 9.26 -14.40 8.94
C TYR A 196 9.52 -14.80 7.49
N GLN A 197 8.47 -15.16 6.74
CA GLN A 197 8.54 -15.34 5.28
C GLN A 197 9.14 -14.10 4.61
N LEU A 198 8.82 -12.91 5.10
CA LEU A 198 9.35 -11.65 4.57
C LEU A 198 10.88 -11.58 4.64
N VAL A 199 11.50 -12.20 5.63
CA VAL A 199 12.97 -12.20 5.80
C VAL A 199 13.64 -13.05 4.72
N GLU A 200 12.98 -14.14 4.30
CA GLU A 200 13.49 -15.05 3.27
C GLU A 200 13.32 -14.45 1.87
N ASP A 201 12.17 -13.81 1.61
CA ASP A 201 11.78 -13.42 0.24
C ASP A 201 12.11 -11.95 -0.10
N ILE A 202 12.29 -11.07 0.90
CA ILE A 202 12.40 -9.61 0.68
C ILE A 202 13.73 -9.07 1.19
N GLU A 203 14.59 -8.65 0.26
CA GLU A 203 15.84 -7.99 0.58
C GLU A 203 15.61 -6.72 1.41
N GLY A 204 16.31 -6.60 2.54
CA GLY A 204 16.17 -5.47 3.47
C GLY A 204 15.14 -5.67 4.58
N VAL A 205 14.39 -6.78 4.60
CA VAL A 205 13.63 -7.19 5.79
C VAL A 205 14.51 -8.08 6.69
N GLY A 206 14.76 -7.63 7.91
CA GLY A 206 15.54 -8.39 8.90
C GLY A 206 14.65 -9.11 9.92
N PHE A 207 15.21 -10.14 10.56
CA PHE A 207 14.55 -10.95 11.59
C PHE A 207 13.86 -10.11 12.67
N LYS A 208 14.56 -9.15 13.28
CA LYS A 208 13.99 -8.30 14.35
C LYS A 208 12.72 -7.57 13.93
N ARG A 209 12.63 -7.12 12.67
CA ARG A 209 11.43 -6.43 12.19
C ARG A 209 10.27 -7.42 12.01
N ALA A 210 10.54 -8.61 11.46
CA ALA A 210 9.55 -9.67 11.37
C ALA A 210 9.09 -10.18 12.75
N ASP A 211 10.01 -10.28 13.71
CA ASP A 211 9.73 -10.70 15.09
C ASP A 211 8.83 -9.69 15.83
N ASN A 212 9.09 -8.38 15.66
CA ASN A 212 8.20 -7.33 16.16
C ASN A 212 6.78 -7.43 15.57
N ILE A 213 6.66 -7.74 14.28
CA ILE A 213 5.37 -7.92 13.63
C ILE A 213 4.68 -9.17 14.19
N ALA A 214 5.41 -10.27 14.35
CA ALA A 214 4.93 -11.52 14.93
C ALA A 214 4.33 -11.29 16.33
N GLU A 215 5.03 -10.53 17.18
CA GLU A 215 4.53 -10.14 18.51
C GLU A 215 3.23 -9.31 18.40
N GLN A 216 3.17 -8.33 17.51
CA GLN A 216 1.99 -7.48 17.31
C GLN A 216 0.75 -8.27 16.86
N ILE A 217 0.93 -9.32 16.05
CA ILE A 217 -0.17 -10.19 15.58
C ILE A 217 -0.44 -11.38 16.52
N GLY A 218 0.30 -11.50 17.63
CA GLY A 218 0.04 -12.48 18.69
C GLY A 218 0.72 -13.85 18.53
N ILE A 219 1.71 -13.96 17.64
CA ILE A 219 2.54 -15.17 17.54
C ILE A 219 3.39 -15.30 18.81
N GLN A 220 3.25 -16.44 19.49
CA GLN A 220 3.94 -16.69 20.75
C GLN A 220 5.45 -16.90 20.55
N ALA A 221 6.22 -16.53 21.57
CA ALA A 221 7.69 -16.65 21.57
C ALA A 221 8.19 -18.10 21.42
N ASP A 222 7.39 -19.07 21.84
CA ASP A 222 7.66 -20.51 21.74
C ASP A 222 7.00 -21.19 20.52
N SER A 223 6.43 -20.39 19.61
CA SER A 223 5.84 -20.92 18.38
C SER A 223 6.90 -21.58 17.48
N ALA A 224 6.52 -22.69 16.84
CA ALA A 224 7.41 -23.41 15.93
C ALA A 224 7.91 -22.55 14.76
N VAL A 225 7.06 -21.62 14.29
CA VAL A 225 7.37 -20.70 13.20
C VAL A 225 8.44 -19.69 13.61
N ARG A 226 8.33 -19.06 14.80
CA ARG A 226 9.36 -18.18 15.35
C ARG A 226 10.67 -18.92 15.60
N ILE A 227 10.61 -20.09 16.24
CA ILE A 227 11.81 -20.88 16.57
C ILE A 227 12.58 -21.25 15.30
N ARG A 228 11.88 -21.71 14.25
CA ARG A 228 12.50 -21.98 12.94
C ARG A 228 13.19 -20.74 12.39
N ALA A 229 12.52 -19.59 12.41
CA ALA A 229 13.06 -18.35 11.88
C ALA A 229 14.29 -17.86 12.68
N ALA A 230 14.26 -17.96 14.01
CA ALA A 230 15.39 -17.61 14.87
C ALA A 230 16.61 -18.50 14.59
N ILE A 231 16.41 -19.80 14.46
CA ILE A 231 17.47 -20.75 14.09
C ILE A 231 18.08 -20.38 12.73
N LEU A 232 17.25 -20.12 11.71
CA LEU A 232 17.75 -19.74 10.38
C LEU A 232 18.52 -18.42 10.42
N HIS A 233 18.02 -17.43 11.18
CA HIS A 233 18.69 -16.15 11.37
C HIS A 233 20.07 -16.32 11.99
N GLU A 234 20.18 -17.06 13.10
CA GLU A 234 21.46 -17.27 13.78
C GLU A 234 22.45 -18.08 12.93
N VAL A 235 21.98 -19.10 12.17
CA VAL A 235 22.85 -19.80 11.20
C VAL A 235 23.45 -18.82 10.20
N PHE A 236 22.62 -17.94 9.65
CA PHE A 236 23.06 -16.97 8.65
C PHE A 236 24.03 -15.94 9.25
N GLU A 237 23.68 -15.32 10.38
CA GLU A 237 24.51 -14.32 11.07
C GLU A 237 25.86 -14.93 11.50
N HIS A 238 25.86 -16.15 12.03
CA HIS A 238 27.08 -16.85 12.41
C HIS A 238 27.98 -17.10 11.18
N SER A 239 27.39 -17.51 10.06
CA SER A 239 28.12 -17.77 8.82
C SER A 239 28.76 -16.49 8.27
N ILE A 240 28.04 -15.36 8.29
CA ILE A 240 28.56 -14.05 7.89
C ILE A 240 29.69 -13.58 8.81
N ARG A 241 29.52 -13.72 10.13
CA ARG A 241 30.50 -13.25 11.13
C ARG A 241 31.79 -14.06 11.15
N SER A 242 31.68 -15.38 11.01
CA SER A 242 32.82 -16.30 11.15
C SER A 242 33.46 -16.72 9.83
N GLY A 243 32.75 -16.55 8.70
CA GLY A 243 33.14 -17.08 7.39
C GLY A 243 32.98 -18.60 7.28
N ASN A 244 32.40 -19.26 8.29
CA ASN A 244 32.14 -20.69 8.26
C ASN A 244 30.86 -21.00 7.48
N THR A 245 30.80 -22.18 6.87
CA THR A 245 29.60 -22.71 6.21
C THR A 245 28.78 -23.63 7.11
N TYR A 246 29.12 -23.70 8.40
CA TYR A 246 28.45 -24.52 9.40
C TYR A 246 28.51 -23.84 10.77
N VAL A 247 27.62 -24.27 11.67
CA VAL A 247 27.60 -23.92 13.09
C VAL A 247 27.25 -25.18 13.90
N GLN A 248 27.83 -25.33 15.09
CA GLN A 248 27.49 -26.45 15.96
C GLN A 248 26.10 -26.24 16.58
N ALA A 249 25.32 -27.31 16.70
CA ALA A 249 23.92 -27.23 17.07
C ALA A 249 23.69 -26.70 18.49
N ASP A 250 24.56 -27.03 19.44
CA ASP A 250 24.53 -26.54 20.82
C ASP A 250 24.72 -25.02 20.90
N VAL A 251 25.72 -24.48 20.20
CA VAL A 251 25.95 -23.03 20.10
C VAL A 251 24.75 -22.34 19.47
N LEU A 252 24.25 -22.89 18.36
CA LEU A 252 23.12 -22.33 17.63
C LEU A 252 21.84 -22.26 18.49
N LEU A 253 21.55 -23.32 19.24
CA LEU A 253 20.38 -23.37 20.10
C LEU A 253 20.46 -22.36 21.26
N GLU A 254 21.64 -22.18 21.87
CA GLU A 254 21.83 -21.17 22.90
C GLU A 254 21.64 -19.74 22.39
N GLU A 255 22.12 -19.45 21.18
CA GLU A 255 21.95 -18.14 20.53
C GLU A 255 20.48 -17.92 20.14
N ALA A 256 19.83 -18.89 19.49
CA ALA A 256 18.44 -18.78 19.03
C ALA A 256 17.40 -18.60 20.15
N ILE A 257 17.69 -19.08 21.38
CA ILE A 257 16.83 -18.84 22.55
C ILE A 257 16.91 -17.40 23.05
N ARG A 258 18.03 -16.70 22.81
CA ARG A 258 18.27 -15.34 23.28
C ARG A 258 17.79 -14.27 22.29
N THR A 259 17.58 -14.67 21.05
CA THR A 259 17.12 -13.84 19.92
C THR A 259 15.61 -13.66 19.94
#